data_AF-A0A959KH13-F1
#
_entry.id   AF-A0A959KH13-F1
#
_cell.length_a   1.000
_cell.length_b   1.000
_cell.length_c   1.000
_cell.angle_alpha   90.00
_cell.angle_beta   90.00
_cell.angle_gamma   90.00
#
_symmetry.space_group_name_H-M   'P 1'
#
loop_
_entity.id
_entity.type
_entity.pdbx_description
1 polymer ?
#
loop_
_entity_poly.entity_id
_entity_poly.type
_entity_poly.pdbx_seq_one_letter_code
_entity_poly.pdbx_strand_id
1 'polypeptide(L)'
;LDVFVDLRAGSPTFGQWDSIELSETNRKMILIPRGFAHGFCTLSTVSEVLYKVDNVYRKDHESGLLWSDPDLQIDWPVQDPILSAKDRENMTFQQFCATYKAIMP
;
A
#
# COMPACT_ATOMS: atom_id res chain seq x y z
N LEU A 1 5.32 8.54 -5.84
CA LEU A 1 3.85 8.38 -5.84
C LEU A 1 3.49 7.43 -4.71
N ASP A 2 2.81 7.96 -3.71
CA ASP A 2 2.27 7.19 -2.59
C ASP A 2 0.88 6.69 -2.93
N VAL A 3 0.57 5.44 -2.61
CA VAL A 3 -0.71 4.78 -2.90
C VAL A 3 -1.24 4.10 -1.65
N PHE A 4 -2.55 4.15 -1.46
CA PHE A 4 -3.22 3.50 -0.35
C PHE A 4 -4.53 2.85 -0.84
N VAL A 5 -4.81 1.66 -0.31
CA VAL A 5 -5.97 0.84 -0.70
C VAL A 5 -6.82 0.60 0.53
N ASP A 6 -8.12 0.84 0.42
CA ASP A 6 -9.07 0.62 1.52
C ASP A 6 -9.40 -0.86 1.69
N LEU A 7 -8.99 -1.46 2.81
CA LEU A 7 -9.23 -2.87 3.12
C LEU A 7 -10.25 -3.05 4.26
N ARG A 8 -10.99 -1.99 4.61
CA ARG A 8 -11.95 -2.02 5.72
C ARG A 8 -13.26 -2.67 5.30
N ALA A 9 -13.63 -3.75 5.98
CA ALA A 9 -14.87 -4.45 5.74
C ALA A 9 -16.08 -3.51 5.90
N GLY A 10 -16.99 -3.50 4.93
CA GLY A 10 -18.18 -2.64 4.94
C GLY A 10 -17.92 -1.16 4.60
N SER A 11 -16.68 -0.77 4.30
CA SER A 11 -16.41 0.58 3.78
C SER A 11 -17.07 0.78 2.41
N PRO A 12 -17.68 1.95 2.14
CA PRO A 12 -18.21 2.27 0.81
C PRO A 12 -17.11 2.34 -0.28
N THR A 13 -15.86 2.49 0.14
CA THR A 13 -14.68 2.54 -0.74
C THR A 13 -13.82 1.28 -0.65
N PHE A 14 -14.32 0.19 -0.08
CA PHE A 14 -13.57 -1.06 0.03
C PHE A 14 -13.05 -1.54 -1.32
N GLY A 15 -11.76 -1.89 -1.39
CA GLY A 15 -11.05 -2.30 -2.60
C GLY A 15 -10.69 -1.15 -3.54
N GLN A 16 -11.09 0.09 -3.24
CA GLN A 16 -10.64 1.26 -4.00
C GLN A 16 -9.30 1.75 -3.47
N TRP A 17 -8.57 2.42 -4.35
CA TRP A 17 -7.31 3.07 -4.04
C TRP A 17 -7.35 4.54 -4.46
N ASP A 18 -6.49 5.32 -3.82
CA ASP A 18 -6.16 6.68 -4.27
C ASP A 18 -4.65 6.89 -4.06
N SER A 19 -4.12 7.95 -4.65
CA SER A 19 -2.70 8.22 -4.67
C SER A 19 -2.38 9.69 -4.50
N ILE A 20 -1.16 9.97 -4.03
CA ILE A 20 -0.65 11.32 -3.92
C ILE A 20 0.84 11.36 -4.21
N GLU A 21 1.26 12.39 -4.96
CA GLU A 21 2.68 12.67 -5.09
C GLU A 21 3.19 13.34 -3.81
N LEU A 22 4.17 12.71 -3.16
CA LEU A 22 4.93 13.29 -2.05
C LEU A 22 6.31 13.70 -2.57
N SER A 23 6.73 14.91 -2.23
CA SER A 23 8.06 15.41 -2.59
C SER A 23 8.59 16.40 -1.57
N GLU A 24 9.91 16.57 -1.56
CA GLU A 24 10.62 17.60 -0.78
C GLU A 24 10.13 19.03 -1.07
N THR A 25 9.60 19.25 -2.28
CA THR A 25 9.11 20.56 -2.72
C THR A 25 7.68 20.81 -2.24
N ASN A 26 6.78 19.83 -2.40
CA ASN A 26 5.38 20.01 -2.00
C ASN A 26 5.14 19.85 -0.49
N ARG A 27 6.05 19.15 0.21
CA ARG A 27 6.03 18.93 1.66
C ARG A 27 4.71 18.40 2.20
N LYS A 28 3.97 17.68 1.36
CA LYS A 28 2.73 17.04 1.77
C LYS A 28 3.06 15.89 2.71
N MET A 29 2.13 15.63 3.63
CA MET A 29 2.13 14.45 4.48
C MET A 29 0.76 13.82 4.38
N ILE A 30 0.71 12.49 4.48
CA ILE A 30 -0.54 11.76 4.57
C ILE A 30 -0.57 10.92 5.84
N LEU A 31 -1.76 10.81 6.40
CA LEU A 31 -2.08 9.85 7.43
C LEU A 31 -2.76 8.67 6.75
N ILE A 32 -2.17 7.48 6.86
CA ILE A 32 -2.82 6.23 6.46
C ILE A 32 -3.52 5.65 7.69
N PRO A 33 -4.86 5.62 7.75
CA PRO A 33 -5.58 5.03 8.87
C PRO A 33 -5.36 3.51 8.95
N ARG A 34 -5.60 2.94 10.14
CA ARG A 34 -5.65 1.47 10.29
C ARG A 34 -6.71 0.90 9.34
N GLY A 35 -6.40 -0.26 8.76
CA GLY A 35 -7.29 -0.93 7.81
C GLY A 35 -7.04 -0.57 6.35
N PHE A 36 -6.03 0.24 6.04
CA PHE A 36 -5.57 0.47 4.68
C PHE A 36 -4.27 -0.31 4.41
N ALA A 37 -4.10 -0.78 3.17
CA ALA A 37 -2.77 -1.12 2.67
C ALA A 37 -2.08 0.14 2.14
N HIS A 38 -0.76 0.14 2.19
CA HIS A 38 0.07 1.28 1.81
C HIS A 38 1.31 0.80 1.04
N GLY A 39 1.64 1.53 -0.02
CA GLY A 39 2.83 1.30 -0.84
C GLY A 39 3.19 2.54 -1.64
N PHE A 40 4.39 2.58 -2.21
CA PHE A 40 4.83 3.74 -2.99
C PHE A 40 5.81 3.35 -4.10
N CYS A 41 5.86 4.19 -5.14
CA CYS A 41 6.88 4.17 -6.18
C CYS A 41 7.73 5.43 -6.07
N THR A 42 9.04 5.28 -5.92
CA THR A 42 10.00 6.39 -5.98
C THR A 42 10.02 6.97 -7.40
N LEU A 43 9.98 8.30 -7.51
CA LEU A 43 9.97 9.00 -8.81
C LEU A 43 11.34 9.62 -9.17
N SER A 44 12.32 9.50 -8.27
CA SER A 44 13.69 9.94 -8.43
C SER A 44 14.65 8.79 -8.15
N THR A 45 15.89 8.92 -8.59
CA THR A 45 16.95 7.92 -8.35
C THR A 45 17.29 7.77 -6.87
N VAL A 46 17.12 8.85 -6.10
CA VAL A 46 17.30 8.89 -4.65
C VAL A 46 16.05 9.48 -4.04
N SER A 47 15.43 8.76 -3.11
CA SER A 47 14.28 9.22 -2.34
C SER A 47 14.49 8.86 -0.87
N GLU A 48 14.11 9.76 0.03
CA GLU A 48 14.00 9.48 1.46
C GLU A 48 12.53 9.52 1.85
N VAL A 49 12.06 8.49 2.56
CA VAL A 49 10.69 8.42 3.04
C VAL A 49 10.71 8.24 4.55
N LEU A 50 9.98 9.08 5.27
CA LEU A 50 9.91 9.05 6.73
C LEU A 50 8.51 8.71 7.17
N TYR A 51 8.41 7.72 8.05
CA TYR A 51 7.15 7.32 8.67
C TYR A 51 7.12 7.66 10.15
N LYS A 52 5.97 8.16 10.58
CA LYS A 52 5.57 8.13 11.99
C LYS A 52 4.57 7.00 12.13
N VAL A 53 4.91 6.00 12.92
CA VAL A 53 4.07 4.82 13.16
C VAL A 53 3.52 4.83 14.57
N ASP A 54 2.33 4.29 14.75
CA ASP A 54 1.66 4.19 16.05
C ASP A 54 2.03 2.92 16.83
N ASN A 55 2.75 1.98 16.19
CA ASN A 55 3.16 0.70 16.75
C ASN A 55 4.57 0.30 16.31
N VAL A 56 5.19 -0.58 17.11
CA VAL A 56 6.50 -1.17 16.79
C VAL A 56 6.34 -2.28 15.74
N TYR A 57 7.30 -2.36 14.82
CA TYR A 57 7.33 -3.40 13.79
C TYR A 57 7.31 -4.82 14.40
N ARG A 58 6.46 -5.67 13.84
CA ARG A 58 6.39 -7.11 14.12
C ARG A 58 6.15 -7.86 12.83
N LYS A 59 7.14 -8.63 12.38
CA LYS A 59 7.09 -9.40 11.13
C LYS A 59 5.87 -10.32 11.06
N ASP A 60 5.53 -11.01 12.14
CA ASP A 60 4.41 -11.97 12.13
C ASP A 60 3.03 -11.31 12.02
N HIS A 61 2.97 -9.97 12.15
CA HIS A 61 1.73 -9.19 12.10
C HIS A 61 1.69 -8.28 10.85
N GLU A 62 2.65 -8.44 9.94
CA GLU A 62 2.61 -7.76 8.64
C GLU A 62 2.04 -8.68 7.56
N SER A 63 1.30 -8.08 6.63
CA SER A 63 0.90 -8.71 5.37
C SER A 63 0.91 -7.64 4.28
N GLY A 64 0.99 -8.05 3.03
CA GLY A 64 0.99 -7.15 1.88
C GLY A 64 0.07 -7.62 0.77
N LEU A 65 -0.19 -6.71 -0.17
CA LEU A 65 -0.86 -7.00 -1.43
C LEU A 65 0.18 -7.00 -2.55
N LEU A 66 -0.05 -7.82 -3.57
CA LEU A 66 0.73 -7.80 -4.79
C LEU A 66 0.62 -6.41 -5.42
N TRP A 67 1.75 -5.77 -5.71
CA TRP A 67 1.77 -4.43 -6.27
C TRP A 67 1.02 -4.34 -7.62
N SER A 68 1.16 -5.38 -8.44
CA SER A 68 0.52 -5.55 -9.76
C SER A 68 -0.76 -6.37 -9.69
N ASP A 69 -1.51 -6.25 -8.59
CA ASP A 69 -2.76 -6.97 -8.43
C ASP A 69 -3.75 -6.62 -9.56
N PRO A 70 -4.31 -7.63 -10.27
CA PRO A 70 -5.17 -7.40 -11.43
C PRO A 70 -6.57 -6.86 -11.10
N ASP A 71 -7.01 -6.98 -9.84
CA ASP A 71 -8.31 -6.45 -9.40
C ASP A 71 -8.19 -4.98 -8.96
N LEU A 72 -7.07 -4.61 -8.33
CA LEU A 72 -6.82 -3.24 -7.89
C LEU A 72 -6.44 -2.30 -9.04
N GLN A 73 -5.72 -2.79 -10.05
CA GLN A 73 -5.34 -2.02 -11.25
C GLN A 73 -4.74 -0.64 -10.92
N ILE A 74 -3.81 -0.61 -9.96
CA ILE A 74 -3.17 0.64 -9.53
C ILE A 74 -2.30 1.16 -10.69
N ASP A 75 -2.47 2.45 -11.00
CA ASP A 75 -1.72 3.15 -12.05
C ASP A 75 -0.31 3.52 -11.58
N TRP A 76 0.53 2.51 -11.37
CA TRP A 76 1.93 2.71 -11.00
C TRP A 76 2.73 3.35 -12.15
N PRO A 77 3.52 4.42 -11.90
CA PRO A 77 4.34 5.08 -12.93
C PRO A 77 5.64 4.33 -13.19
N VAL A 78 5.59 2.99 -13.26
CA VAL A 78 6.73 2.10 -13.47
C VAL A 78 6.27 0.80 -14.13
N GLN A 79 7.04 0.29 -15.09
CA GLN A 79 6.74 -0.98 -15.77
C GLN A 79 7.50 -2.15 -15.17
N ASP A 80 8.78 -1.96 -14.84
CA ASP A 80 9.65 -3.00 -14.24
C ASP A 80 10.22 -2.51 -12.90
N PRO A 81 9.48 -2.65 -11.80
CA PRO A 81 9.91 -2.15 -10.51
C PRO A 81 10.97 -3.05 -9.86
N ILE A 82 11.91 -2.41 -9.16
CA ILE A 82 12.83 -3.10 -8.27
C ILE A 82 12.08 -3.40 -6.97
N LEU A 83 11.72 -4.67 -6.78
CA LEU A 83 10.98 -5.15 -5.62
C LEU A 83 11.83 -6.09 -4.76
N SER A 84 11.55 -6.07 -3.45
CA SER A 84 12.07 -7.06 -2.50
C SER A 84 11.52 -8.46 -2.82
N ALA A 85 12.17 -9.51 -2.30
CA ALA A 85 11.65 -10.88 -2.46
C ALA A 85 10.25 -11.03 -1.81
N LYS A 86 10.04 -10.40 -0.65
CA LYS A 86 8.75 -10.40 0.05
C LYS A 86 7.64 -9.80 -0.82
N ASP A 87 7.88 -8.63 -1.40
CA ASP A 87 6.80 -7.91 -2.11
C ASP A 87 6.44 -8.58 -3.44
N ARG A 88 7.36 -9.36 -4.03
CA ARG A 88 7.09 -10.21 -5.21
C ARG A 88 6.17 -11.39 -4.89
N GLU A 89 6.12 -11.81 -3.63
CA GLU A 89 5.37 -12.97 -3.15
C GLU A 89 4.11 -12.58 -2.37
N ASN A 90 3.78 -11.29 -2.30
CA ASN A 90 2.55 -10.84 -1.64
C ASN A 90 1.30 -11.41 -2.32
N MET A 91 0.24 -11.54 -1.54
CA MET A 91 -1.03 -12.12 -1.96
C MET A 91 -1.77 -11.17 -2.91
N THR A 92 -2.57 -11.73 -3.82
CA THR A 92 -3.55 -10.92 -4.56
C THR A 92 -4.61 -10.36 -3.62
N PHE A 93 -5.32 -9.32 -4.05
CA PHE A 93 -6.42 -8.71 -3.31
C PHE A 93 -7.52 -9.75 -3.01
N GLN A 94 -7.85 -10.60 -3.98
CA GLN A 94 -8.78 -11.71 -3.75
C GLN A 94 -8.28 -12.71 -2.71
N GLN A 95 -7.00 -13.10 -2.76
CA GLN A 95 -6.41 -14.01 -1.77
C GLN A 95 -6.39 -13.40 -0.37
N PHE A 96 -6.08 -12.11 -0.27
CA PHE A 96 -6.17 -11.36 0.98
C PHE A 96 -7.59 -11.38 1.53
N CYS A 97 -8.60 -11.07 0.70
CA CYS A 97 -10.01 -11.11 1.09
C CYS A 97 -10.44 -12.49 1.57
N ALA A 98 -9.99 -13.56 0.90
CA ALA A 98 -10.31 -14.94 1.28
C ALA A 98 -9.65 -15.34 2.62
N THR A 99 -8.43 -14.86 2.87
CA THR A 99 -7.64 -15.24 4.06
C THR A 99 -8.09 -14.47 5.30
N TYR A 100 -8.29 -13.16 5.17
CA TYR A 100 -8.53 -12.28 6.30
C TYR A 100 -9.99 -11.83 6.44
N LYS A 101 -10.85 -12.11 5.45
CA LYS A 101 -12.26 -11.67 5.40
C LYS A 101 -12.42 -10.14 5.52
N ALA A 102 -11.46 -9.40 4.96
CA ALA A 102 -11.27 -7.95 5.12
C ALA A 102 -10.94 -7.50 6.56
N ILE A 103 -10.44 -6.28 6.73
CA ILE A 103 -10.09 -5.75 8.05
C ILE A 103 -11.36 -5.20 8.69
N MET A 104 -11.82 -5.87 9.75
CA MET A 104 -12.92 -5.36 10.58
C MET A 104 -12.42 -4.11 11.33
N PRO A 105 -13.20 -3.00 11.34
CA PRO A 105 -12.81 -1.76 11.99
C PRO A 105 -12.67 -1.88 13.52
#